data_AF-A0A955VZH4-F1
#
_entry.id   AF-A0A955VZH4-F1
#
_cell.length_a   1.000
_cell.length_b   1.000
_cell.length_c   1.000
_cell.angle_alpha   90.00
_cell.angle_beta   90.00
_cell.angle_gamma   90.00
#
_symmetry.space_group_name_H-M   'P 1'
#
loop_
_entity.id
_entity.type
_entity.pdbx_description
1 polymer ?
#
loop_
_entity_poly.entity_id
_entity_poly.type
_entity_poly.pdbx_seq_one_letter_code
_entity_poly.pdbx_strand_id
1 'polypeptide(L)' 'MQTLRRWAMYEVWRLDGEHTRLDARFRLVDDALRYVEANRHRGSFAVKKPDGGWYEHGRSVSGVFVKDDEAG' A
#
# COMPACT_ATOMS: atom_id res chain seq x y z
N MET A 1 27.13 1.41 -18.73
CA MET A 1 26.31 0.71 -17.72
C MET A 1 24.93 1.35 -17.67
N GLN A 2 23.97 0.83 -18.46
CA GLN A 2 22.56 1.22 -18.34
C GLN A 2 21.93 0.31 -17.29
N THR A 3 21.91 0.75 -16.04
CA THR A 3 21.05 0.14 -15.03
C THR A 3 19.62 0.52 -15.40
N LEU A 4 18.91 -0.41 -16.05
CA LEU A 4 17.46 -0.34 -16.22
C LEU A 4 16.86 -0.03 -14.86
N ARG A 5 16.47 1.22 -14.61
CA ARG A 5 15.65 1.57 -13.44
C ARG A 5 14.40 0.72 -13.58
N ARG A 6 14.33 -0.41 -12.88
CA ARG A 6 13.16 -1.28 -12.84
C ARG A 6 12.01 -0.37 -12.42
N TRP A 7 11.00 -0.22 -13.26
CA TRP A 7 9.84 0.61 -12.94
C TRP A 7 9.18 -0.03 -11.71
N ALA A 8 9.40 0.58 -10.55
CA ALA A 8 8.82 0.17 -9.29
C ALA A 8 7.39 0.72 -9.24
N MET A 9 6.38 -0.15 -9.24
CA MET A 9 4.99 0.27 -9.10
C MET A 9 4.53 0.04 -7.67
N TYR A 10 4.07 1.10 -7.03
CA TYR A 10 3.41 1.08 -5.73
C TYR A 10 1.91 1.15 -5.94
N GLU A 11 1.16 0.27 -5.29
CA GLU A 11 -0.30 0.22 -5.43
C GLU A 11 -0.96 0.67 -4.13
N VAL A 12 -1.83 1.67 -4.19
CA VAL A 12 -2.62 2.10 -3.04
C VAL A 12 -3.97 1.42 -3.08
N TRP A 13 -4.29 0.70 -2.02
CA TRP A 13 -5.55 0.02 -1.79
C TRP A 13 -6.31 0.73 -0.67
N ARG A 14 -7.60 0.93 -0.85
CA ARG A 14 -8.49 1.43 0.20
C ARG A 14 -9.11 0.24 0.93
N LEU A 15 -9.15 0.34 2.25
CA LEU A 15 -9.69 -0.65 3.18
C LEU A 15 -11.00 -0.09 3.75
N ASP A 16 -12.13 -0.55 3.20
CA ASP A 16 -13.48 -0.13 3.60
C ASP A 16 -14.22 -1.29 4.29
N GLY A 17 -13.97 -1.50 5.58
CA GLY A 17 -14.57 -2.60 6.33
C GLY A 17 -14.21 -3.97 5.73
N GLU A 18 -15.20 -4.63 5.11
CA GLU A 18 -15.04 -5.95 4.48
C GLU A 18 -14.44 -5.90 3.06
N HIS A 19 -14.29 -4.71 2.47
CA HIS A 19 -13.87 -4.56 1.07
C HIS A 19 -12.48 -3.94 0.94
N THR A 20 -11.64 -4.60 0.13
CA THR A 20 -10.35 -4.09 -0.35
C THR A 20 -10.47 -3.73 -1.82
N ARG A 21 -10.16 -2.47 -2.18
CA ARG A 21 -10.18 -2.01 -3.57
C ARG A 21 -8.90 -1.28 -3.93
N LEU A 22 -8.32 -1.64 -5.08
CA LEU A 22 -7.23 -0.88 -5.70
C LEU A 22 -7.76 0.49 -6.12
N ASP A 23 -7.15 1.54 -5.59
CA ASP A 23 -7.57 2.92 -5.79
C ASP A 23 -6.63 3.65 -6.76
N ALA A 24 -5.32 3.54 -6.54
CA ALA A 24 -4.33 4.24 -7.35
C ALA A 24 -2.99 3.47 -7.47
N ARG A 25 -2.18 3.86 -8.46
CA ARG A 25 -0.83 3.33 -8.68
C ARG A 25 0.16 4.47 -8.85
N PHE A 26 1.32 4.36 -8.21
CA PHE A 26 2.36 5.38 -8.23
C PHE A 26 3.72 4.77 -8.54
N ARG A 27 4.57 5.51 -9.25
CA ARG A 27 5.96 5.09 -9.52
C ARG A 27 6.90 5.36 -8.35
N LEU A 28 6.50 6.23 -7.43
CA LEU A 28 7.27 6.65 -6.27
C LEU A 28 6.45 6.38 -5.00
N VAL A 29 7.13 5.92 -3.96
CA VAL A 29 6.50 5.68 -2.65
C VAL A 29 5.97 6.98 -2.04
N ASP A 30 6.70 8.09 -2.20
CA ASP A 30 6.31 9.38 -1.63
C ASP A 30 4.97 9.87 -2.18
N ASP A 31 4.70 9.65 -3.48
CA ASP A 31 3.42 10.03 -4.09
C ASP A 31 2.28 9.14 -3.58
N ALA A 32 2.53 7.83 -3.41
CA ALA A 32 1.58 6.92 -2.79
C ALA A 32 1.24 7.34 -1.35
N LEU A 33 2.26 7.71 -0.55
CA LEU A 33 2.08 8.17 0.83
C LEU A 33 1.36 9.52 0.90
N ARG A 34 1.69 10.47 0.02
CA ARG A 34 0.96 11.75 -0.09
C ARG A 34 -0.50 11.53 -0.44
N TYR A 35 -0.80 10.60 -1.34
CA TYR A 35 -2.17 10.24 -1.68
C TYR A 35 -2.93 9.69 -0.46
N VAL A 36 -2.31 8.76 0.27
CA VAL A 36 -2.88 8.20 1.51
C VAL A 36 -3.15 9.29 2.54
N GLU A 37 -2.17 10.17 2.79
CA GLU A 37 -2.30 11.26 3.76
C GLU A 37 -3.40 12.26 3.34
N ALA A 38 -3.48 12.59 2.06
CA ALA A 38 -4.54 13.46 1.53
C ALA A 38 -5.94 12.83 1.68
N ASN A 39 -6.05 11.50 1.61
CA ASN A 39 -7.32 10.78 1.70
C ASN A 39 -7.58 10.14 3.06
N ARG A 40 -6.72 10.35 4.07
CA ARG A 40 -6.82 9.70 5.40
C ARG A 40 -8.15 9.91 6.13
N HIS A 41 -8.86 10.99 5.80
CA HIS A 41 -10.17 11.32 6.36
C HIS A 41 -11.31 10.45 5.77
N ARG A 42 -11.04 9.76 4.66
CA ARG A 42 -12.02 8.94 3.92
C ARG A 42 -12.00 7.46 4.29
N GLY A 43 -10.96 6.97 4.98
CA GLY A 43 -10.85 5.57 5.34
C GLY A 43 -9.41 5.14 5.66
N SER A 44 -9.23 3.83 5.79
CA SER A 44 -7.92 3.19 5.95
C SER A 44 -7.36 2.81 4.58
N PHE A 45 -6.03 2.79 4.44
CA PHE A 45 -5.35 2.49 3.19
C PHE A 45 -4.16 1.57 3.41
N ALA A 46 -3.77 0.85 2.36
CA ALA A 46 -2.56 0.04 2.31
C ALA A 46 -1.78 0.34 1.02
N VAL A 47 -0.46 0.47 1.12
CA VAL A 47 0.45 0.68 -0.02
C VAL A 47 1.24 -0.59 -0.24
N LYS A 48 0.99 -1.28 -1.35
CA LYS A 48 1.77 -2.44 -1.78
C LYS A 48 3.05 -1.96 -2.46
N LYS A 49 4.19 -2.38 -1.94
CA LYS A 49 5.51 -2.19 -2.53
C LYS A 49 5.74 -3.16 -3.70
N PRO A 50 6.66 -2.85 -4.63
CA PRO A 50 6.98 -3.72 -5.75
C PRO A 50 7.60 -5.07 -5.34
N ASP A 51 8.18 -5.15 -4.14
CA ASP A 51 8.74 -6.37 -3.55
C ASP A 51 7.66 -7.27 -2.92
N GLY A 52 6.39 -6.84 -2.93
CA GLY A 52 5.27 -7.56 -2.33
C GLY A 52 4.93 -7.15 -0.90
N GLY A 53 5.78 -6.36 -0.23
CA GLY A 53 5.51 -5.87 1.12
C GLY A 53 4.41 -4.80 1.17
N TRP A 54 3.75 -4.66 2.32
CA TRP A 54 2.66 -3.70 2.50
C TRP A 54 3.00 -2.62 3.54
N TYR A 55 2.49 -1.41 3.35
CA TYR A 55 2.50 -0.33 4.32
C TYR A 55 1.06 0.13 4.56
N GLU A 56 0.53 -0.11 5.76
CA GLU A 56 -0.85 0.22 6.12
C GLU A 56 -0.94 1.53 6.91
N HIS A 57 -2.02 2.28 6.69
CA HIS A 57 -2.29 3.54 7.36
C HIS A 57 -3.80 3.75 7.52
N GLY A 58 -4.31 3.87 8.76
CA GLY A 58 -5.75 3.96 8.99
C GLY A 58 -6.20 4.09 10.46
N ARG A 59 -7.49 4.42 10.66
CA ARG A 59 -8.08 4.86 11.94
C ARG A 59 -8.48 3.73 12.90
N SER A 60 -8.54 2.48 12.41
CA SER A 60 -8.84 1.28 13.19
C SER A 60 -8.15 0.07 12.58
N VAL A 61 -7.04 -0.38 13.18
CA VAL A 61 -6.62 -1.77 13.06
C VAL A 61 -6.98 -2.42 14.40
N SER A 62 -8.19 -2.97 14.50
CA SER A 62 -8.56 -3.91 15.56
C SER A 62 -8.62 -5.30 14.94
N GLY A 63 -7.48 -6.01 14.93
CA GLY A 63 -7.31 -7.42 14.53
C GLY A 63 -7.52 -7.69 13.03
N VAL A 64 -6.67 -8.38 12.28
CA VAL A 64 -5.64 -9.37 12.58
C VAL A 64 -4.46 -9.08 11.65
N PHE A 65 -3.27 -9.03 12.22
CA PHE A 65 -2.01 -8.94 11.48
C PHE A 65 -1.72 -10.30 10.86
N VAL A 66 -1.76 -10.42 9.53
CA VAL A 66 -1.10 -11.54 8.86
C VAL A 66 0.29 -11.04 8.48
N LYS A 67 1.26 -11.35 9.33
CA LYS A 67 2.66 -11.41 8.93
C LYS A 67 2.74 -12.64 8.01
N ASP A 68 3.00 -12.46 6.73
CA ASP A 68 3.36 -13.58 5.86
C ASP A 68 4.57 -14.27 6.51
N ASP A 69 4.35 -15.45 7.07
CA ASP A 69 5.43 -16.34 7.48
C ASP A 69 6.01 -16.91 6.19
N GLU A 70 7.32 -16.73 6.06
CA GLU A 70 8.18 -17.21 4.99
C GLU A 70 7.92 -18.72 4.75
N ALA A 71 7.15 -19.04 3.69
CA ALA A 71 7.03 -20.42 3.22
C ALA A 71 8.31 -20.77 2.44
N GLY A 72 9.13 -21.62 3.06
CA GLY A 72 10.33 -22.21 2.47
C GLY A 72 10.09 -23.12 1.27
#